data_AF-A0A429W4Z2-F1
#
_entry.id   AF-A0A429W4Z2-F1
#
_cell.length_a   1.000
_cell.length_b   1.000
_cell.length_c   1.000
_cell.angle_alpha   90.00
_cell.angle_beta   90.00
_cell.angle_gamma   90.00
#
_symmetry.space_group_name_H-M   'P 1'
#
loop_
_entity.id
_entity.type
_entity.pdbx_description
1 polymer ?
#
loop_
_entity_poly.entity_id
_entity_poly.type
_entity_poly.pdbx_seq_one_letter_code
_entity_poly.pdbx_strand_id
1 'polypeptide(L)'
;MRSKKSIAAAVVLAATALVSTMQAQAEAPDSPCTLFLCMAGKTGQGNTTGGCEAAFIKWNLPTCIGGLAVYTGQYCNNFNGQLSSISRQTYMNSCPGATDTGNNNSISQQIINRWGSVQTVQ
;
A
#
# COMPACT_ATOMS: atom_id res chain seq x y z
N MET A 1 -60.79 19.84 -4.14
CA MET A 1 -59.82 19.13 -3.29
C MET A 1 -58.41 19.62 -3.61
N ARG A 2 -57.56 19.76 -2.58
CA ARG A 2 -56.08 19.95 -2.53
C ARG A 2 -55.32 19.43 -3.78
N SER A 3 -54.14 19.90 -4.20
CA SER A 3 -53.13 20.85 -3.72
C SER A 3 -51.99 20.95 -4.76
N LYS A 4 -51.38 22.14 -4.88
CA LYS A 4 -49.92 22.44 -4.93
C LYS A 4 -49.03 22.07 -6.14
N LYS A 5 -48.36 23.14 -6.59
CA LYS A 5 -47.09 23.36 -7.35
C LYS A 5 -46.01 22.26 -7.28
N SER A 6 -45.20 22.17 -8.35
CA SER A 6 -43.71 22.33 -8.38
C SER A 6 -43.11 21.61 -9.62
N ILE A 7 -42.48 22.33 -10.57
CA ILE A 7 -41.04 22.69 -10.67
C ILE A 7 -40.12 21.51 -11.08
N ALA A 8 -39.56 21.67 -12.29
CA ALA A 8 -38.21 21.33 -12.79
C ALA A 8 -37.50 20.03 -12.35
N ALA A 9 -36.86 19.36 -13.32
CA ALA A 9 -35.42 19.13 -13.25
C ALA A 9 -34.89 18.55 -14.58
N ALA A 10 -33.89 19.24 -15.14
CA ALA A 10 -33.02 18.72 -16.17
C ALA A 10 -32.30 17.46 -15.67
N VAL A 11 -32.39 16.35 -16.41
CA VAL A 11 -31.50 15.21 -16.19
C VAL A 11 -30.28 15.42 -17.09
N VAL A 12 -29.34 16.14 -16.50
CA VAL A 12 -27.97 16.35 -16.99
C VAL A 12 -27.21 15.03 -16.98
N LEU A 13 -26.47 14.82 -18.07
CA LEU A 13 -25.33 13.94 -18.26
C LEU A 13 -24.72 13.33 -16.97
N ALA A 14 -24.76 12.01 -16.85
CA ALA A 14 -23.91 11.27 -15.90
C ALA A 14 -23.50 9.88 -16.44
N ALA A 15 -23.35 9.73 -17.76
CA ALA A 15 -22.94 8.48 -18.39
C ALA A 15 -21.42 8.25 -18.43
N THR A 16 -20.60 9.10 -17.79
CA THR A 16 -19.13 9.04 -17.88
C THR A 16 -18.39 8.91 -16.54
N ALA A 17 -19.09 8.87 -15.40
CA ALA A 17 -18.44 8.82 -14.08
C ALA A 17 -18.32 7.40 -13.47
N LEU A 18 -18.94 6.38 -14.08
CA LEU A 18 -18.99 5.02 -13.52
C LEU A 18 -17.79 4.14 -13.92
N VAL A 19 -16.93 4.58 -14.82
CA VAL A 19 -15.75 3.79 -15.25
C VAL A 19 -14.50 4.12 -14.43
N SER A 20 -14.46 5.26 -13.73
CA SER A 20 -13.26 5.72 -13.03
C SER A 20 -13.24 5.44 -11.53
N THR A 21 -14.32 4.90 -10.95
CA THR A 21 -14.47 4.76 -9.48
C THR A 21 -14.57 3.31 -8.98
N MET A 22 -14.53 2.31 -9.88
CA MET A 22 -14.58 0.89 -9.53
C MET A 22 -13.36 0.10 -9.99
N GLN A 23 -12.19 0.73 -10.00
CA GLN A 23 -10.94 0.05 -9.68
C GLN A 23 -10.59 0.23 -8.20
N ALA A 24 -11.61 0.23 -7.33
CA ALA A 24 -11.51 -0.51 -6.08
C ALA A 24 -11.40 -2.00 -6.45
N GLN A 25 -10.31 -2.38 -7.10
CA GLN A 25 -9.84 -3.75 -7.03
C GLN A 25 -9.82 -4.03 -5.54
N ALA A 26 -10.46 -5.10 -5.11
CA ALA A 26 -10.13 -5.68 -3.82
C ALA A 26 -8.62 -5.93 -3.88
N GLU A 27 -7.84 -4.93 -3.47
CA GLU A 27 -6.41 -5.01 -3.40
C GLU A 27 -6.21 -6.18 -2.46
N ALA A 28 -5.65 -7.28 -3.00
CA ALA A 28 -5.32 -8.42 -2.18
C ALA A 28 -4.58 -7.87 -0.94
N PRO A 29 -4.86 -8.36 0.27
CA PRO A 29 -4.33 -7.77 1.51
C PRO A 29 -2.78 -7.67 1.54
N ASP A 30 -2.10 -8.32 0.60
CA ASP A 30 -0.66 -8.26 0.37
C ASP A 30 -0.20 -7.32 -0.77
N SER A 31 -1.08 -6.51 -1.38
CA SER A 31 -0.71 -5.70 -2.55
C SER A 31 0.38 -4.66 -2.22
N PRO A 32 1.22 -4.26 -3.20
CA PRO A 32 2.22 -3.21 -3.01
C PRO A 32 1.65 -1.90 -2.45
N CYS A 33 0.46 -1.49 -2.90
CA CYS A 33 -0.20 -0.26 -2.47
C CYS A 33 -0.78 -0.37 -1.06
N THR A 34 -1.42 -1.50 -0.74
CA THR A 34 -1.86 -1.82 0.63
C THR A 34 -0.68 -1.84 1.59
N LEU A 35 0.46 -2.42 1.17
CA LEU A 35 1.68 -2.43 1.97
C LEU A 35 2.23 -1.02 2.20
N PHE A 36 2.29 -0.18 1.16
CA PHE A 36 2.73 1.21 1.30
C PHE A 36 1.85 1.96 2.31
N LEU A 37 0.52 1.91 2.15
CA LEU A 37 -0.42 2.59 3.05
C LEU A 37 -0.30 2.08 4.49
N CYS A 38 -0.14 0.77 4.67
CA CYS A 38 0.09 0.15 5.97
C CYS A 38 1.37 0.69 6.64
N MET A 39 2.50 0.66 5.93
CA MET A 39 3.78 1.11 6.46
C MET A 39 3.84 2.63 6.66
N ALA A 40 3.14 3.41 5.82
CA ALA A 40 2.97 4.84 5.98
C ALA A 40 2.19 5.16 7.26
N GLY A 41 1.08 4.46 7.51
CA GLY A 41 0.31 4.56 8.75
C GLY A 41 1.15 4.25 9.99
N LYS A 42 1.95 3.16 9.97
CA LYS A 42 2.88 2.83 11.08
C LYS A 42 3.98 3.88 11.29
N THR A 43 4.33 4.64 10.25
CA THR A 43 5.31 5.74 10.33
C THR A 43 4.63 7.07 10.72
N GLY A 44 3.32 7.07 10.99
CA GLY A 44 2.56 8.26 11.39
C GLY A 44 2.15 9.17 10.23
N GLN A 45 2.32 8.72 8.99
CA GLN A 45 2.11 9.52 7.76
C GLN A 45 0.80 9.16 7.04
N GLY A 46 -0.15 8.49 7.70
CA GLY A 46 -1.44 8.11 7.12
C GLY A 46 -2.39 7.47 8.12
N ASN A 47 -3.63 7.20 7.69
CA ASN A 47 -4.56 6.37 8.46
C ASN A 47 -4.23 4.91 8.24
N THR A 48 -4.01 4.15 9.33
CA THR A 48 -4.06 2.69 9.28
C THR A 48 -5.50 2.28 8.99
N THR A 49 -5.86 2.16 7.70
CA THR A 49 -7.03 1.39 7.30
C THR A 49 -6.80 -0.05 7.79
N GLY A 50 -7.76 -0.60 8.54
CA GLY A 50 -7.61 -1.91 9.18
C GLY A 50 -7.15 -3.01 8.21
N GLY A 51 -6.45 -4.03 8.74
CA GLY A 51 -5.92 -5.15 7.94
C GLY A 51 -4.42 -5.10 7.57
N CYS A 52 -3.61 -4.31 8.29
CA CYS A 52 -2.16 -4.17 8.08
C CYS A 52 -1.35 -5.47 8.26
N GLU A 53 -1.95 -6.51 8.82
CA GLU A 53 -1.27 -7.69 9.35
C GLU A 53 -0.62 -8.52 8.24
N ALA A 54 -1.34 -8.73 7.13
CA ALA A 54 -0.84 -9.44 5.96
C ALA A 54 0.34 -8.69 5.29
N ALA A 55 0.20 -7.38 5.10
CA ALA A 55 1.29 -6.53 4.63
C ALA A 55 2.53 -6.56 5.54
N PHE A 56 2.32 -6.58 6.86
CA PHE A 56 3.42 -6.67 7.82
C PHE A 56 4.09 -8.06 7.80
N ILE A 57 3.30 -9.12 7.68
CA ILE A 57 3.80 -10.48 7.45
C ILE A 57 4.65 -10.50 6.18
N LYS A 58 4.14 -10.00 5.06
CA LYS A 58 4.88 -9.89 3.79
C LYS A 58 6.19 -9.10 3.93
N TRP A 59 6.18 -7.99 4.66
CA TRP A 59 7.36 -7.15 4.92
C TRP A 59 8.50 -7.88 5.64
N ASN A 60 8.16 -8.79 6.56
CA ASN A 60 9.12 -9.46 7.44
C ASN A 60 9.41 -10.90 7.05
N LEU A 61 8.56 -11.54 6.25
CA LEU A 61 8.79 -12.89 5.76
C LEU A 61 10.06 -12.97 4.90
N PRO A 62 10.84 -14.07 5.00
CA PRO A 62 11.96 -14.32 4.10
C PRO A 62 11.54 -14.38 2.63
N THR A 63 12.34 -13.80 1.73
CA THR A 63 12.10 -13.87 0.27
C THR A 63 12.05 -15.30 -0.25
N CYS A 64 12.79 -16.24 0.36
CA CYS A 64 12.78 -17.63 -0.06
C CYS A 64 11.48 -18.39 0.26
N ILE A 65 10.59 -17.81 1.07
CA ILE A 65 9.22 -18.30 1.28
C ILE A 65 8.17 -17.28 0.82
N GLY A 66 8.57 -16.34 -0.05
CA GLY A 66 7.67 -15.40 -0.70
C GLY A 66 7.47 -14.06 0.03
N GLY A 67 8.30 -13.69 0.99
CA GLY A 67 8.29 -12.36 1.63
C GLY A 67 9.23 -11.34 1.00
N LEU A 68 9.63 -10.31 1.77
CA LEU A 68 10.51 -9.22 1.35
C LEU A 68 11.82 -9.10 2.15
N ALA A 69 11.93 -9.79 3.29
CA ALA A 69 13.18 -9.83 4.05
C ALA A 69 14.16 -10.77 3.34
N VAL A 70 15.29 -10.26 2.87
CA VAL A 70 16.27 -11.09 2.17
C VAL A 70 17.15 -11.80 3.18
N TYR A 71 17.16 -13.13 3.09
CA TYR A 71 18.09 -13.99 3.80
C TYR A 71 19.00 -14.70 2.80
N THR A 72 20.28 -14.78 3.12
CA THR A 72 21.29 -15.48 2.32
C THR A 72 21.77 -16.75 3.03
N GLY A 73 22.48 -17.60 2.28
CA GLY A 73 22.97 -18.89 2.76
C GLY A 73 22.02 -20.05 2.43
N GLN A 74 22.54 -21.27 2.58
CA GLN A 74 21.89 -22.51 2.14
C GLN A 74 20.51 -22.78 2.77
N TYR A 75 20.21 -22.14 3.91
CA TYR A 75 18.97 -22.37 4.68
C TYR A 75 18.20 -21.08 4.98
N CYS A 76 18.44 -20.00 4.24
CA CYS A 76 17.79 -18.70 4.50
C CYS A 76 17.95 -18.20 5.94
N ASN A 77 19.14 -18.32 6.53
CA ASN A 77 19.36 -18.02 7.94
C ASN A 77 20.18 -16.74 8.18
N ASN A 78 20.82 -16.17 7.15
CA ASN A 78 21.61 -14.96 7.30
C ASN A 78 20.85 -13.75 6.76
N PHE A 79 20.19 -13.00 7.65
CA PHE A 79 19.50 -11.77 7.26
C PHE A 79 20.47 -10.77 6.63
N ASN A 80 20.12 -10.24 5.47
CA ASN A 80 20.90 -9.22 4.77
C ASN A 80 20.09 -7.92 4.71
N GLY A 81 20.42 -6.97 5.58
CA GLY A 81 19.70 -5.69 5.68
C GLY A 81 19.77 -4.86 4.41
N GLN A 82 20.91 -4.84 3.70
CA GLN A 82 21.05 -4.09 2.46
C GLN A 82 20.15 -4.66 1.35
N LEU A 83 20.19 -5.97 1.13
CA LEU A 83 19.35 -6.62 0.12
C LEU A 83 17.87 -6.56 0.50
N SER A 84 17.54 -6.62 1.79
CA SER A 84 16.16 -6.44 2.28
C SER A 84 15.64 -5.04 1.98
N SER A 85 16.47 -4.01 2.22
CA SER A 85 16.11 -2.62 1.90
C SER A 85 15.80 -2.46 0.41
N ILE A 86 16.65 -3.03 -0.46
CA ILE A 86 16.45 -3.03 -1.91
C ILE A 86 15.15 -3.78 -2.27
N SER A 87 14.95 -4.99 -1.77
CA SER A 87 13.75 -5.80 -2.06
C SER A 87 12.46 -5.08 -1.65
N ARG A 88 12.45 -4.47 -0.46
CA ARG A 88 11.32 -3.71 0.07
C ARG A 88 11.05 -2.44 -0.75
N GLN A 89 12.10 -1.70 -1.11
CA GLN A 89 11.98 -0.51 -1.96
C GLN A 89 11.44 -0.88 -3.34
N THR A 90 11.97 -1.92 -3.97
CA THR A 90 11.52 -2.40 -5.28
C THR A 90 10.05 -2.81 -5.23
N TYR A 91 9.64 -3.55 -4.19
CA TYR A 91 8.24 -3.94 -4.02
C TYR A 91 7.33 -2.72 -3.87
N MET A 92 7.70 -1.78 -3.01
CA MET A 92 6.91 -0.57 -2.77
C MET A 92 6.79 0.31 -4.02
N ASN A 93 7.87 0.45 -4.79
CA ASN A 93 7.88 1.19 -6.06
C ASN A 93 7.03 0.54 -7.17
N SER A 94 6.60 -0.72 -7.00
CA SER A 94 5.63 -1.33 -7.91
C SER A 94 4.20 -0.86 -7.67
N CYS A 95 3.95 -0.11 -6.58
CA CYS A 95 2.75 0.70 -6.41
C CYS A 95 2.99 2.10 -7.01
N PRO A 96 2.30 2.48 -8.10
CA PRO A 96 2.37 3.85 -8.65
C PRO A 96 2.06 4.91 -7.57
N GLY A 97 1.08 4.62 -6.71
CA GLY A 97 0.71 5.48 -5.59
C GLY A 97 1.81 5.74 -4.56
N ALA A 98 2.86 4.90 -4.46
CA ALA A 98 3.95 5.09 -3.49
C ALA A 98 5.00 6.11 -3.96
N THR A 99 5.14 6.33 -5.26
CA THR A 99 6.22 7.15 -5.84
C THR A 99 5.76 8.25 -6.78
N ASP A 100 4.54 8.17 -7.32
CA ASP A 100 4.08 9.08 -8.38
C ASP A 100 3.62 10.45 -7.85
N THR A 101 3.54 10.62 -6.53
CA THR A 101 3.35 11.92 -5.90
C THR A 101 4.59 12.29 -5.08
N GLY A 102 5.00 13.55 -5.12
CA GLY A 102 6.17 14.02 -4.39
C GLY A 102 6.09 13.77 -2.88
N ASN A 103 4.88 13.84 -2.30
CA ASN A 103 4.67 13.55 -0.88
C ASN A 103 4.83 12.05 -0.57
N ASN A 104 4.24 11.17 -1.39
CA ASN A 104 4.32 9.73 -1.17
C ASN A 104 5.74 9.20 -1.39
N ASN A 105 6.51 9.77 -2.32
CA ASN A 105 7.93 9.45 -2.46
C ASN A 105 8.71 9.75 -1.17
N SER A 106 8.46 10.90 -0.53
CA SER A 106 9.08 11.22 0.77
C SER A 106 8.68 10.23 1.87
N ILE A 107 7.41 9.81 1.91
CA ILE A 107 6.92 8.79 2.85
C ILE A 107 7.59 7.44 2.58
N SER A 108 7.70 7.02 1.33
CA SER A 108 8.39 5.79 0.92
C SER A 108 9.85 5.76 1.40
N GLN A 109 10.56 6.88 1.24
CA GLN A 109 11.94 7.02 1.74
C GLN A 109 12.00 6.94 3.27
N GLN A 110 11.07 7.56 3.99
CA GLN A 110 10.99 7.46 5.44
C GLN A 110 10.75 6.02 5.91
N ILE A 111 9.83 5.30 5.26
CA ILE A 111 9.56 3.89 5.55
C ILE A 111 10.83 3.05 5.40
N ILE A 112 11.55 3.22 4.28
CA ILE A 112 12.76 2.45 3.97
C ILE A 112 13.90 2.80 4.92
N ASN A 113 14.10 4.08 5.23
CA ASN A 113 15.09 4.52 6.20
C ASN A 113 14.81 3.98 7.61
N ARG A 114 13.53 3.83 7.97
CA ARG A 114 13.14 3.38 9.30
C ARG A 114 13.12 1.86 9.46
N TRP A 115 12.65 1.14 8.44
CA TRP A 115 12.30 -0.28 8.54
C TRP A 115 12.95 -1.14 7.45
N GLY A 116 13.57 -0.55 6.43
CA GLY A 116 14.06 -1.25 5.24
C GLY A 116 15.21 -2.22 5.52
N SER A 117 16.09 -1.89 6.46
CA SER A 117 17.30 -2.67 6.75
C SER A 117 17.23 -3.54 8.01
N VAL A 118 16.11 -3.54 8.73
CA VAL A 118 15.95 -4.28 9.99
C VAL A 118 14.94 -5.41 9.85
N GLN A 119 15.15 -6.48 10.60
CA GLN A 119 14.15 -7.52 10.81
C GLN A 119 13.35 -7.15 12.06
N THR A 120 12.13 -6.70 11.88
CA THR A 120 11.24 -6.35 12.98
C THR A 120 10.17 -7.41 13.10
N VAL A 121 10.44 -8.39 13.95
CA VAL A 121 9.41 -9.28 14.50
C VAL A 121 8.62 -8.47 15.51
N GLN A 122 7.32 -8.30 15.28
CA GLN A 122 6.38 -7.81 16.30
C GLN A 122 6.03 -8.97 17.23
#